data_AF-A0A847HYH3-F1
#
_entry.id   AF-A0A847HYH3-F1
#
_cell.length_a   1.000
_cell.length_b   1.000
_cell.length_c   1.000
_cell.angle_alpha   90.00
_cell.angle_beta   90.00
_cell.angle_gamma   90.00
#
_symmetry.space_group_name_H-M   'P 1'
#
loop_
_entity.id
_entity.type
_entity.pdbx_description
1 polymer ?
#
loop_
_entity_poly.entity_id
_entity_poly.type
_entity_poly.pdbx_seq_one_letter_code
_entity_poly.pdbx_strand_id
1 'polypeptide(L)'
;MAMMVGAWAAATAGPIEVIYTEIPGHPTAVVPGARDAGGQPVFAEFLALQDLAVSHDGSQWVVKGTCNLGSSLDALLVLGSGKAGTVLAQDGQPLQGGLPGELYDFFDSPVPAAWDEAGNLAFSCRARGGSSSVYEKVIVVDAATQTHTVVIQMGQPALGLIDRPPNPSGDELFGNSINSVYLLNDGRVAFVNTPIQNCHSTRYPAFFRGNTAFKQSGVSAIRTEIWDNFDYDDCGGTPDGLHWFAKGDTENPSTAIDDILAVDDQIVLQEGSPVAPGSTVTMAAIFFTRMLSDGTWFCRGDDPLDNDWAVRNGELLAKTGDLIAGDEHWGDSFGAFTGNRVGDWLLAGNTDNPDTTQDYVLVLNGNRIVARENDAVDLDGDGDLDDDAYIASFQPNDLYLTDDRTVYFLATLRNSEGTALGDAFLRLSLRVIGDLNCDGHVNVFDIDPFVQALVDPAGYAAAYPHCDYMLADVNHDGAVNVFDIDPFVACLVE
;
A
#
# COMPACT_ATOMS: atom_id res chain seq x y z
N MET A 1 44.22 -14.96 25.68
CA MET A 1 42.83 -15.22 26.10
C MET A 1 42.01 -14.08 25.52
N ALA A 2 41.68 -14.21 24.24
CA ALA A 2 40.85 -13.24 23.52
C ALA A 2 39.44 -13.82 23.51
N MET A 3 38.51 -13.13 24.18
CA MET A 3 37.09 -13.41 24.04
C MET A 3 36.64 -12.75 22.73
N MET A 4 36.25 -13.58 21.76
CA MET A 4 35.37 -13.16 20.68
C MET A 4 34.05 -12.73 21.32
N VAL A 5 33.67 -11.47 21.10
CA VAL A 5 32.30 -11.02 21.31
C VAL A 5 31.51 -11.61 20.15
N GLY A 6 30.70 -12.63 20.43
CA GLY A 6 29.77 -13.18 19.45
C GLY A 6 28.78 -12.09 19.05
N ALA A 7 28.71 -11.81 17.76
CA ALA A 7 27.58 -11.12 17.17
C ALA A 7 26.34 -11.97 17.46
N TRP A 8 25.32 -11.35 18.04
CA TRP A 8 24.00 -11.96 18.14
C TRP A 8 23.45 -12.00 16.72
N ALA A 9 23.36 -13.18 16.11
CA ALA A 9 22.59 -13.36 14.89
C ALA A 9 21.11 -13.31 15.28
N ALA A 10 20.48 -12.17 15.10
CA ALA A 10 19.02 -12.14 15.05
C ALA A 10 18.62 -12.92 13.79
N ALA A 11 17.61 -13.79 13.92
CA ALA A 11 16.90 -14.41 12.80
C ALA A 11 16.79 -13.42 11.63
N THR A 12 17.56 -13.63 10.56
CA THR A 12 17.70 -12.65 9.48
C THR A 12 16.45 -12.68 8.61
N ALA A 13 15.90 -11.50 8.29
CA ALA A 13 14.97 -11.41 7.17
C ALA A 13 15.67 -11.91 5.89
N GLY A 14 14.90 -12.38 4.90
CA GLY A 14 15.46 -12.76 3.60
C GLY A 14 16.17 -11.59 2.90
N PRO A 15 16.88 -11.83 1.78
CA PRO A 15 17.42 -10.72 0.99
C PRO A 15 16.30 -9.78 0.51
N ILE A 16 16.66 -8.53 0.27
CA ILE A 16 15.76 -7.55 -0.36
C ILE A 16 15.83 -7.79 -1.86
N GLU A 17 14.74 -8.27 -2.45
CA GLU A 17 14.68 -8.72 -3.84
C GLU A 17 14.02 -7.66 -4.72
N VAL A 18 14.53 -7.47 -5.93
CA VAL A 18 13.89 -6.59 -6.94
C VAL A 18 12.81 -7.34 -7.72
N ILE A 19 11.62 -6.73 -7.82
CA ILE A 19 10.56 -7.17 -8.74
C ILE A 19 10.68 -6.42 -10.06
N TYR A 20 10.68 -5.09 -10.03
CA TYR A 20 10.95 -4.23 -11.19
C TYR A 20 11.84 -3.05 -10.81
N THR A 21 12.53 -2.48 -11.80
CA THR A 21 13.39 -1.32 -11.61
C THR A 21 13.32 -0.37 -12.80
N GLU A 22 13.82 0.85 -12.61
CA GLU A 22 14.01 1.84 -13.68
C GLU A 22 15.40 1.79 -14.32
N ILE A 23 16.30 0.91 -13.84
CA ILE A 23 17.68 0.80 -14.32
C ILE A 23 17.69 0.38 -15.81
N PRO A 24 18.08 1.27 -16.75
CA PRO A 24 17.93 0.99 -18.18
C PRO A 24 18.78 -0.21 -18.62
N GLY A 25 18.19 -1.12 -19.40
CA GLY A 25 18.83 -2.34 -19.87
C GLY A 25 18.83 -3.50 -18.88
N HIS A 26 18.36 -3.31 -17.64
CA HIS A 26 18.22 -4.40 -16.68
C HIS A 26 17.03 -5.31 -17.04
N PRO A 27 17.12 -6.65 -16.88
CA PRO A 27 16.00 -7.55 -17.20
C PRO A 27 14.70 -7.22 -16.44
N THR A 28 14.80 -6.77 -15.20
CA THR A 28 13.63 -6.34 -14.39
C THR A 28 13.18 -4.91 -14.69
N ALA A 29 13.83 -4.18 -15.60
CA ALA A 29 13.30 -2.91 -16.11
C ALA A 29 12.27 -3.10 -17.21
N VAL A 30 12.15 -4.30 -17.80
CA VAL A 30 11.24 -4.57 -18.90
C VAL A 30 9.79 -4.55 -18.40
N VAL A 31 8.94 -3.76 -19.07
CA VAL A 31 7.50 -3.73 -18.78
C VAL A 31 6.81 -4.96 -19.38
N PRO A 32 6.28 -5.88 -18.55
CA PRO A 32 5.69 -7.10 -19.06
C PRO A 32 4.34 -6.82 -19.72
N GLY A 33 4.18 -7.24 -20.97
CA GLY A 33 2.91 -7.12 -21.70
C GLY A 33 2.65 -5.74 -22.32
N ALA A 34 3.65 -4.86 -22.38
CA ALA A 34 3.56 -3.57 -23.06
C ALA A 34 3.17 -3.73 -24.54
N ARG A 35 2.37 -2.79 -25.04
CA ARG A 35 1.84 -2.79 -26.42
C ARG A 35 2.11 -1.49 -27.16
N ASP A 36 2.28 -1.58 -28.47
CA ASP A 36 2.31 -0.42 -29.37
C ASP A 36 0.89 0.13 -29.63
N ALA A 37 0.80 1.23 -30.39
CA ALA A 37 -0.49 1.84 -30.76
C ALA A 37 -1.43 0.92 -31.56
N GLY A 38 -0.89 -0.14 -32.19
CA GLY A 38 -1.65 -1.16 -32.90
C GLY A 38 -2.08 -2.33 -32.01
N GLY A 39 -1.76 -2.28 -30.71
CA GLY A 39 -2.03 -3.35 -29.75
C GLY A 39 -1.10 -4.55 -29.90
N GLN A 40 0.00 -4.44 -30.64
CA GLN A 40 0.98 -5.51 -30.77
C GLN A 40 2.00 -5.45 -29.62
N PRO A 41 2.49 -6.60 -29.12
CA PRO A 41 3.55 -6.60 -28.11
C PRO A 41 4.77 -5.82 -28.57
N VAL A 42 5.31 -5.00 -27.67
CA VAL A 42 6.50 -4.19 -27.93
C VAL A 42 7.43 -4.24 -26.72
N PHE A 43 8.72 -4.11 -26.95
CA PHE A 43 9.68 -3.91 -25.87
C PHE A 43 9.50 -2.50 -25.31
N ALA A 44 9.38 -2.40 -23.99
CA ALA A 44 9.36 -1.16 -23.25
C ALA A 44 10.07 -1.37 -21.91
N GLU A 45 10.62 -0.30 -21.36
CA GLU A 45 11.24 -0.28 -20.03
C GLU A 45 10.58 0.77 -19.15
N PHE A 46 10.50 0.50 -17.84
CA PHE A 46 10.01 1.47 -16.86
C PHE A 46 10.89 2.73 -16.86
N LEU A 47 10.23 3.89 -16.84
CA LEU A 47 10.85 5.20 -16.63
C LEU A 47 10.47 5.82 -15.27
N ALA A 48 9.34 5.40 -14.71
CA ALA A 48 8.90 5.80 -13.38
C ALA A 48 8.07 4.67 -12.76
N LEU A 49 8.35 4.30 -11.51
CA LEU A 49 7.48 3.56 -10.61
C LEU A 49 6.83 4.57 -9.66
N GLN A 50 5.50 4.63 -9.62
CA GLN A 50 4.79 5.79 -9.07
C GLN A 50 3.97 5.46 -7.83
N ASP A 51 3.08 4.48 -7.92
CA ASP A 51 2.18 4.13 -6.81
C ASP A 51 2.07 2.60 -6.74
N LEU A 52 1.96 2.06 -5.52
CA LEU A 52 1.80 0.64 -5.26
C LEU A 52 0.49 0.37 -4.53
N ALA A 53 -0.20 -0.71 -4.88
CA ALA A 53 -1.28 -1.26 -4.07
C ALA A 53 -1.13 -2.79 -3.97
N VAL A 54 -1.48 -3.34 -2.81
CA VAL A 54 -1.44 -4.79 -2.54
C VAL A 54 -2.80 -5.23 -2.04
N SER A 55 -3.29 -6.39 -2.52
CA SER A 55 -4.55 -6.98 -2.08
C SER A 55 -4.52 -7.32 -0.59
N HIS A 56 -5.70 -7.38 0.03
CA HIS A 56 -5.86 -7.60 1.47
C HIS A 56 -5.20 -8.89 1.99
N ASP A 57 -5.12 -9.91 1.13
CA ASP A 57 -4.50 -11.20 1.42
C ASP A 57 -3.04 -11.30 0.95
N GLY A 58 -2.49 -10.24 0.33
CA GLY A 58 -1.14 -10.21 -0.22
C GLY A 58 -0.95 -11.04 -1.50
N SER A 59 -2.01 -11.63 -2.04
CA SER A 59 -1.92 -12.52 -3.20
C SER A 59 -1.71 -11.79 -4.52
N GLN A 60 -2.06 -10.51 -4.59
CA GLN A 60 -1.94 -9.66 -5.77
C GLN A 60 -1.37 -8.29 -5.41
N TRP A 61 -0.71 -7.68 -6.37
CA TRP A 61 -0.30 -6.28 -6.32
C TRP A 61 -0.58 -5.59 -7.66
N VAL A 62 -0.78 -4.28 -7.60
CA VAL A 62 -0.75 -3.40 -8.77
C VAL A 62 0.33 -2.35 -8.55
N VAL A 63 1.22 -2.21 -9.54
CA VAL A 63 2.13 -1.07 -9.62
C VAL A 63 1.72 -0.18 -10.78
N LYS A 64 1.60 1.11 -10.50
CA LYS A 64 1.43 2.16 -11.50
C LYS A 64 2.80 2.72 -11.88
N GLY A 65 3.00 2.96 -13.17
CA GLY A 65 4.23 3.55 -13.64
C GLY A 65 4.12 4.17 -15.03
N THR A 66 5.26 4.64 -15.52
CA THR A 66 5.44 5.06 -16.91
C THR A 66 6.56 4.28 -17.59
N CYS A 67 6.57 4.28 -18.93
CA CYS A 67 7.59 3.59 -19.71
C CYS A 67 8.15 4.44 -20.86
N ASN A 68 9.19 3.92 -21.50
CA ASN A 68 9.92 4.60 -22.58
C ASN A 68 9.21 4.63 -23.95
N LEU A 69 7.93 4.26 -24.01
CA LEU A 69 7.11 4.45 -25.20
C LEU A 69 6.75 5.94 -25.38
N GLY A 70 6.12 6.27 -26.51
CA GLY A 70 5.67 7.65 -26.74
C GLY A 70 4.67 8.10 -25.66
N SER A 71 4.59 9.41 -25.41
CA SER A 71 3.79 10.06 -24.34
C SER A 71 2.26 9.88 -24.43
N SER A 72 1.81 8.95 -25.26
CA SER A 72 0.43 8.59 -25.48
C SER A 72 0.23 7.08 -25.33
N LEU A 73 1.22 6.39 -24.75
CA LEU A 73 1.35 4.95 -24.56
C LEU A 73 2.19 4.62 -23.32
N ASP A 74 2.63 5.63 -22.57
CA ASP A 74 3.67 5.52 -21.56
C ASP A 74 3.11 5.19 -20.19
N ALA A 75 1.93 5.69 -19.80
CA ALA A 75 1.31 5.36 -18.52
C ALA A 75 0.69 3.94 -18.51
N LEU A 76 0.88 3.21 -17.41
CA LEU A 76 0.44 1.82 -17.28
C LEU A 76 0.14 1.39 -15.85
N LEU A 77 -0.77 0.41 -15.72
CA LEU A 77 -0.99 -0.39 -14.52
C LEU A 77 -0.51 -1.82 -14.81
N VAL A 78 0.38 -2.35 -13.98
CA VAL A 78 0.80 -3.76 -14.02
C VAL A 78 0.17 -4.49 -12.85
N LEU A 79 -0.64 -5.52 -13.14
CA LEU A 79 -1.17 -6.44 -12.14
C LEU A 79 -0.25 -7.65 -12.06
N GLY A 80 0.09 -8.07 -10.84
CA GLY A 80 0.92 -9.24 -10.63
C GLY A 80 0.74 -9.92 -9.28
N SER A 81 1.58 -10.91 -9.05
CA SER A 81 1.62 -11.73 -7.84
C SER A 81 3.05 -12.22 -7.64
N GLY A 82 3.52 -12.25 -6.39
CA GLY A 82 4.92 -12.58 -6.08
C GLY A 82 5.87 -11.65 -6.85
N LYS A 83 6.73 -12.24 -7.70
CA LYS A 83 7.77 -11.52 -8.46
C LYS A 83 7.42 -11.23 -9.93
N ALA A 84 6.18 -11.46 -10.37
CA ALA A 84 5.84 -11.32 -11.79
C ALA A 84 4.45 -10.73 -12.00
N GLY A 85 4.27 -10.05 -13.13
CA GLY A 85 3.00 -9.44 -13.51
C GLY A 85 2.90 -9.19 -15.01
N THR A 86 1.81 -8.55 -15.41
CA THR A 86 1.55 -8.13 -16.79
C THR A 86 0.74 -6.85 -16.79
N VAL A 87 0.93 -6.02 -17.82
CA VAL A 87 0.11 -4.82 -18.06
C VAL A 87 -1.36 -5.21 -18.05
N LEU A 88 -2.09 -4.62 -17.10
CA LEU A 88 -3.54 -4.68 -16.94
C LEU A 88 -4.22 -3.64 -17.84
N ALA A 89 -3.71 -2.42 -17.82
CA ALA A 89 -4.19 -1.29 -18.61
C ALA A 89 -3.02 -0.38 -18.98
N GLN A 90 -3.08 0.23 -20.17
CA GLN A 90 -2.03 1.10 -20.70
C GLN A 90 -2.68 2.24 -21.49
N ASP A 91 -2.16 3.46 -21.31
CA ASP A 91 -2.54 4.63 -22.12
C ASP A 91 -2.51 4.28 -23.62
N GLY A 92 -3.46 4.83 -24.37
CA GLY A 92 -3.57 4.69 -25.82
C GLY A 92 -4.08 3.34 -26.28
N GLN A 93 -4.23 2.36 -25.39
CA GLN A 93 -4.94 1.12 -25.68
C GLN A 93 -6.46 1.33 -25.55
N PRO A 94 -7.28 0.52 -26.25
CA PRO A 94 -8.73 0.58 -26.13
C PRO A 94 -9.18 0.47 -24.66
N LEU A 95 -10.05 1.39 -24.25
CA LEU A 95 -10.64 1.35 -22.92
C LEU A 95 -11.58 0.16 -22.83
N GLN A 96 -11.20 -0.85 -22.04
CA GLN A 96 -11.99 -2.07 -21.91
C GLN A 96 -13.28 -1.78 -21.13
N GLY A 97 -14.42 -2.24 -21.66
CA GLY A 97 -15.75 -1.88 -21.15
C GLY A 97 -16.24 -0.49 -21.59
N GLY A 98 -15.42 0.27 -22.31
CA GLY A 98 -15.74 1.61 -22.82
C GLY A 98 -16.57 1.61 -24.09
N LEU A 99 -16.96 2.81 -24.52
CA LEU A 99 -17.58 3.03 -25.82
C LEU A 99 -16.58 2.82 -26.96
N PRO A 100 -17.03 2.43 -28.16
CA PRO A 100 -16.15 2.29 -29.32
C PRO A 100 -15.32 3.57 -29.58
N GLY A 101 -14.00 3.41 -29.65
CA GLY A 101 -13.05 4.50 -29.89
C GLY A 101 -12.60 5.26 -28.65
N GLU A 102 -13.03 4.86 -27.45
CA GLU A 102 -12.40 5.31 -26.20
C GLU A 102 -11.08 4.58 -25.98
N LEU A 103 -10.06 5.34 -25.55
CA LEU A 103 -8.76 4.85 -25.15
C LEU A 103 -8.49 5.25 -23.70
N TYR A 104 -7.68 4.48 -22.99
CA TYR A 104 -7.08 4.98 -21.75
C TYR A 104 -6.22 6.22 -22.04
N ASP A 105 -6.14 7.14 -21.09
CA ASP A 105 -5.32 8.36 -21.13
C ASP A 105 -4.32 8.36 -19.97
N PHE A 106 -4.80 8.33 -18.72
CA PHE A 106 -3.96 8.12 -17.54
C PHE A 106 -4.76 7.48 -16.41
N PHE A 107 -4.05 7.04 -15.37
CA PHE A 107 -4.61 6.38 -14.17
C PHE A 107 -4.45 7.31 -12.97
N ASP A 108 -5.42 7.33 -12.06
CA ASP A 108 -5.39 8.24 -10.92
C ASP A 108 -4.39 7.78 -9.84
N SER A 109 -4.00 8.70 -8.96
CA SER A 109 -3.11 8.51 -7.80
C SER A 109 -3.83 9.04 -6.56
N PRO A 110 -3.51 8.61 -5.33
CA PRO A 110 -2.42 7.69 -4.97
C PRO A 110 -2.85 6.23 -4.84
N VAL A 111 -4.12 5.89 -5.09
CA VAL A 111 -4.63 4.52 -4.98
C VAL A 111 -4.77 3.89 -6.38
N PRO A 112 -3.77 3.15 -6.89
CA PRO A 112 -3.80 2.64 -8.25
C PRO A 112 -4.78 1.48 -8.43
N ALA A 113 -5.13 0.77 -7.34
CA ALA A 113 -6.13 -0.29 -7.34
C ALA A 113 -6.64 -0.61 -5.93
N ALA A 114 -7.81 -1.23 -5.86
CA ALA A 114 -8.39 -1.81 -4.65
C ALA A 114 -9.15 -3.09 -4.97
N TRP A 115 -9.29 -3.99 -3.99
CA TRP A 115 -9.87 -5.32 -4.19
C TRP A 115 -11.12 -5.55 -3.33
N ASP A 116 -11.99 -6.46 -3.76
CA ASP A 116 -12.93 -7.13 -2.85
C ASP A 116 -12.35 -8.44 -2.30
N GLU A 117 -13.09 -9.13 -1.43
CA GLU A 117 -12.66 -10.44 -0.89
C GLU A 117 -12.67 -11.57 -1.92
N ALA A 118 -13.34 -11.39 -3.06
CA ALA A 118 -13.33 -12.35 -4.16
C ALA A 118 -12.15 -12.16 -5.13
N GLY A 119 -11.31 -11.14 -4.89
CA GLY A 119 -10.18 -10.78 -5.74
C GLY A 119 -10.56 -9.98 -6.98
N ASN A 120 -11.81 -9.51 -7.10
CA ASN A 120 -12.14 -8.53 -8.12
C ASN A 120 -11.44 -7.23 -7.79
N LEU A 121 -11.06 -6.49 -8.82
CA LEU A 121 -10.23 -5.29 -8.68
C LEU A 121 -10.96 -4.07 -9.23
N ALA A 122 -10.84 -2.93 -8.56
CA ALA A 122 -11.31 -1.63 -9.04
C ALA A 122 -10.14 -0.66 -9.19
N PHE A 123 -10.19 0.17 -10.23
CA PHE A 123 -9.28 1.31 -10.43
C PHE A 123 -10.01 2.45 -11.13
N SER A 124 -9.56 3.69 -10.93
CA SER A 124 -10.03 4.84 -11.69
C SER A 124 -9.03 5.28 -12.74
N CYS A 125 -9.55 5.85 -13.82
CA CYS A 125 -8.77 6.33 -14.93
C CYS A 125 -9.49 7.44 -15.67
N ARG A 126 -8.70 8.21 -16.40
CA ARG A 126 -9.19 9.11 -17.44
C ARG A 126 -9.16 8.42 -18.80
N ALA A 127 -10.22 8.64 -19.56
CA ALA A 127 -10.39 8.21 -20.94
C ALA A 127 -10.21 9.39 -21.90
N ARG A 128 -9.79 9.07 -23.13
CA ARG A 128 -9.77 10.01 -24.26
C ARG A 128 -10.39 9.37 -25.51
N GLY A 129 -10.68 10.20 -26.51
CA GLY A 129 -11.40 9.74 -27.70
C GLY A 129 -12.89 9.52 -27.43
N GLY A 130 -13.56 8.78 -28.31
CA GLY A 130 -15.01 8.54 -28.22
C GLY A 130 -15.92 9.73 -28.60
N SER A 131 -17.23 9.53 -28.45
CA SER A 131 -18.30 10.42 -28.93
C SER A 131 -18.74 11.50 -27.92
N SER A 132 -18.18 11.57 -26.71
CA SER A 132 -18.90 12.21 -25.58
C SER A 132 -18.11 13.05 -24.60
N SER A 133 -16.79 13.30 -24.74
CA SER A 133 -16.02 14.09 -23.75
C SER A 133 -16.25 13.65 -22.29
N VAL A 134 -16.51 12.35 -22.09
CA VAL A 134 -16.68 11.70 -20.79
C VAL A 134 -15.33 11.10 -20.43
N TYR A 135 -14.60 11.82 -19.60
CA TYR A 135 -13.21 11.51 -19.33
C TYR A 135 -13.06 10.59 -18.12
N GLU A 136 -13.62 10.96 -16.97
CA GLU A 136 -13.40 10.22 -15.72
C GLU A 136 -14.22 8.93 -15.65
N LYS A 137 -13.59 7.82 -15.26
CA LYS A 137 -14.23 6.50 -15.14
C LYS A 137 -13.67 5.69 -13.97
N VAL A 138 -14.53 4.86 -13.38
CA VAL A 138 -14.13 3.77 -12.48
C VAL A 138 -14.41 2.45 -13.17
N ILE A 139 -13.40 1.59 -13.21
CA ILE A 139 -13.44 0.27 -13.84
C ILE A 139 -13.42 -0.79 -12.75
N VAL A 140 -14.26 -1.82 -12.89
CA VAL A 140 -14.16 -3.07 -12.12
C VAL A 140 -13.72 -4.18 -13.06
N VAL A 141 -12.73 -4.96 -12.63
CA VAL A 141 -12.18 -6.13 -13.31
C VAL A 141 -12.60 -7.38 -12.54
N ASP A 142 -13.38 -8.23 -13.21
CA ASP A 142 -13.78 -9.52 -12.65
C ASP A 142 -12.58 -10.47 -12.59
N ALA A 143 -12.28 -11.01 -11.40
CA ALA A 143 -11.09 -11.82 -11.17
C ALA A 143 -11.03 -13.08 -12.04
N ALA A 144 -12.18 -13.73 -12.23
CA ALA A 144 -12.28 -15.02 -12.91
C ALA A 144 -12.23 -14.90 -14.43
N THR A 145 -12.85 -13.86 -14.99
CA THR A 145 -13.01 -13.67 -16.42
C THR A 145 -12.09 -12.60 -17.00
N GLN A 146 -11.45 -11.80 -16.15
CA GLN A 146 -10.65 -10.62 -16.52
C GLN A 146 -11.46 -9.60 -17.32
N THR A 147 -12.79 -9.58 -17.13
CA THR A 147 -13.67 -8.66 -17.84
C THR A 147 -13.66 -7.30 -17.15
N HIS A 148 -13.33 -6.24 -17.89
CA HIS A 148 -13.41 -4.86 -17.42
C HIS A 148 -14.82 -4.29 -17.66
N THR A 149 -15.39 -3.66 -16.65
CA THR A 149 -16.70 -3.00 -16.70
C THR A 149 -16.57 -1.56 -16.19
N VAL A 150 -17.03 -0.58 -16.99
CA VAL A 150 -17.18 0.81 -16.52
C VAL A 150 -18.39 0.86 -15.59
N VAL A 151 -18.15 1.03 -14.28
CA VAL A 151 -19.21 1.06 -13.26
C VAL A 151 -19.64 2.47 -12.88
N ILE A 152 -18.72 3.43 -12.94
CA ILE A 152 -18.97 4.86 -12.72
C ILE A 152 -18.30 5.64 -13.84
N GLN A 153 -18.92 6.73 -14.29
CA GLN A 153 -18.27 7.70 -15.18
C GLN A 153 -18.81 9.12 -14.99
N MET A 154 -17.99 10.10 -15.36
CA MET A 154 -18.37 11.52 -15.44
C MET A 154 -19.70 11.71 -16.17
N GLY A 155 -20.55 12.59 -15.64
CA GLY A 155 -21.85 12.91 -16.23
C GLY A 155 -22.95 11.89 -15.95
N GLN A 156 -22.67 10.77 -15.26
CA GLN A 156 -23.73 9.93 -14.69
C GLN A 156 -24.40 10.62 -13.49
N PRO A 157 -25.68 10.30 -13.19
CA PRO A 157 -26.36 10.82 -12.01
C PRO A 157 -25.63 10.51 -10.70
N ALA A 158 -25.40 11.56 -9.92
CA ALA A 158 -24.90 11.50 -8.54
C ALA A 158 -26.11 11.62 -7.60
N LEU A 159 -26.57 10.50 -7.06
CA LEU A 159 -27.85 10.39 -6.36
C LEU A 159 -27.73 10.68 -4.87
N GLY A 160 -28.83 11.09 -4.25
CA GLY A 160 -28.95 11.22 -2.78
C GLY A 160 -28.28 12.47 -2.20
N LEU A 161 -27.81 13.39 -3.05
CA LEU A 161 -27.26 14.67 -2.62
C LEU A 161 -28.37 15.64 -2.21
N ILE A 162 -28.02 16.54 -1.29
CA ILE A 162 -28.82 17.70 -0.90
C ILE A 162 -28.07 18.94 -1.36
N ASP A 163 -28.71 19.76 -2.19
CA ASP A 163 -28.14 21.02 -2.68
C ASP A 163 -28.68 22.24 -1.89
N ARG A 164 -28.07 23.41 -2.15
CA ARG A 164 -28.46 24.69 -1.60
C ARG A 164 -29.47 25.40 -2.53
N PRO A 165 -30.67 25.76 -2.03
CA PRO A 165 -31.63 26.55 -2.81
C PRO A 165 -31.01 27.86 -3.33
N PRO A 166 -31.33 28.31 -4.56
CA PRO A 166 -32.48 27.90 -5.39
C PRO A 166 -32.26 26.70 -6.32
N ASN A 167 -31.14 25.98 -6.23
CA ASN A 167 -30.91 24.80 -7.06
C ASN A 167 -31.77 23.60 -6.60
N PRO A 168 -32.39 22.85 -7.52
CA PRO A 168 -33.07 21.61 -7.18
C PRO A 168 -32.05 20.55 -6.76
N SER A 169 -32.40 19.69 -5.81
CA SER A 169 -31.62 18.48 -5.54
C SER A 169 -32.09 17.32 -6.40
N GLY A 170 -31.19 16.41 -6.73
CA GLY A 170 -31.43 15.21 -7.55
C GLY A 170 -31.15 15.38 -9.04
N ASP A 171 -30.59 16.51 -9.48
CA ASP A 171 -30.11 16.74 -10.86
C ASP A 171 -28.57 16.78 -10.95
N GLU A 172 -27.88 16.44 -9.86
CA GLU A 172 -26.44 16.43 -9.77
C GLU A 172 -25.83 15.30 -10.60
N LEU A 173 -24.67 15.59 -11.21
CA LEU A 173 -23.92 14.64 -12.03
C LEU A 173 -22.48 14.54 -11.53
N PHE A 174 -21.89 13.35 -11.63
CA PHE A 174 -20.47 13.17 -11.31
C PHE A 174 -19.60 14.08 -12.17
N GLY A 175 -18.66 14.77 -11.52
CA GLY A 175 -17.65 15.57 -12.20
C GLY A 175 -16.50 14.73 -12.75
N ASN A 176 -15.36 15.39 -12.93
CA ASN A 176 -14.22 14.87 -13.68
C ASN A 176 -13.02 14.50 -12.80
N SER A 177 -13.23 14.31 -11.51
CA SER A 177 -12.18 13.86 -10.59
C SER A 177 -12.81 12.92 -9.55
N ILE A 178 -12.43 11.65 -9.64
CA ILE A 178 -12.79 10.58 -8.70
C ILE A 178 -11.50 10.04 -8.08
N ASN A 179 -11.51 9.83 -6.76
CA ASN A 179 -10.38 9.21 -6.06
C ASN A 179 -10.83 8.46 -4.81
N SER A 180 -9.88 7.94 -4.04
CA SER A 180 -10.14 7.10 -2.86
C SER A 180 -11.02 5.90 -3.21
N VAL A 181 -10.77 5.29 -4.38
CA VAL A 181 -11.58 4.17 -4.89
C VAL A 181 -11.30 2.91 -4.09
N TYR A 182 -12.34 2.29 -3.54
CA TYR A 182 -12.29 0.93 -3.02
C TYR A 182 -13.51 0.11 -3.43
N LEU A 183 -13.35 -1.21 -3.52
CA LEU A 183 -14.38 -2.13 -4.01
C LEU A 183 -15.06 -2.83 -2.84
N LEU A 184 -16.40 -2.86 -2.85
CA LEU A 184 -17.21 -3.58 -1.88
C LEU A 184 -17.56 -4.98 -2.41
N ASN A 185 -17.70 -5.95 -1.51
CA ASN A 185 -18.09 -7.34 -1.76
C ASN A 185 -19.46 -7.48 -2.45
N ASP A 186 -20.30 -6.44 -2.40
CA ASP A 186 -21.58 -6.40 -3.11
C ASP A 186 -21.47 -5.88 -4.56
N GLY A 187 -20.25 -5.64 -5.03
CA GLY A 187 -19.93 -5.19 -6.39
C GLY A 187 -20.04 -3.68 -6.59
N ARG A 188 -20.42 -2.91 -5.57
CA ARG A 188 -20.36 -1.44 -5.65
C ARG A 188 -18.95 -0.94 -5.38
N VAL A 189 -18.57 0.14 -6.04
CA VAL A 189 -17.36 0.91 -5.70
C VAL A 189 -17.72 2.04 -4.76
N ALA A 190 -16.82 2.38 -3.86
CA ALA A 190 -16.91 3.55 -3.01
C ALA A 190 -15.74 4.49 -3.32
N PHE A 191 -15.99 5.80 -3.30
CA PHE A 191 -15.05 6.81 -3.80
C PHE A 191 -15.48 8.22 -3.40
N VAL A 192 -14.54 9.16 -3.45
CA VAL A 192 -14.81 10.61 -3.30
C VAL A 192 -14.88 11.24 -4.68
N ASN A 193 -15.84 12.15 -4.90
CA ASN A 193 -15.94 12.93 -6.15
C ASN A 193 -15.94 14.43 -5.87
N THR A 194 -15.12 15.16 -6.64
CA THR A 194 -15.11 16.63 -6.68
C THR A 194 -14.52 17.13 -8.00
N PRO A 195 -15.08 18.17 -8.65
CA PRO A 195 -16.35 18.81 -8.32
C PRO A 195 -17.56 17.91 -8.65
N ILE A 196 -18.75 18.32 -8.21
CA ILE A 196 -20.02 17.69 -8.60
C ILE A 196 -20.82 18.70 -9.43
N GLN A 197 -21.27 18.32 -10.62
CA GLN A 197 -22.04 19.22 -11.49
C GLN A 197 -23.46 19.43 -10.95
N ASN A 198 -24.01 20.61 -11.19
CA ASN A 198 -25.30 21.07 -10.66
C ASN A 198 -25.41 21.05 -9.12
N CYS A 199 -24.29 20.95 -8.40
CA CYS A 199 -24.25 21.02 -6.95
C CYS A 199 -23.50 22.30 -6.53
N HIS A 200 -23.99 23.00 -5.50
CA HIS A 200 -23.31 24.18 -4.96
C HIS A 200 -21.93 23.78 -4.38
N SER A 201 -20.91 24.62 -4.54
CA SER A 201 -19.53 24.31 -4.14
C SER A 201 -19.28 24.19 -2.62
N THR A 202 -20.32 24.35 -1.81
CA THR A 202 -20.29 24.14 -0.34
C THR A 202 -21.05 22.87 0.04
N ARG A 203 -21.26 22.00 -0.95
CA ARG A 203 -22.03 20.75 -0.88
C ARG A 203 -21.26 19.59 -1.52
N TYR A 204 -20.03 19.83 -1.93
CA TYR A 204 -19.06 18.84 -2.37
C TYR A 204 -17.68 19.22 -1.81
N PRO A 205 -16.75 18.28 -1.61
CA PRO A 205 -16.77 16.88 -2.04
C PRO A 205 -17.87 16.03 -1.39
N ALA A 206 -18.21 14.91 -2.02
CA ALA A 206 -19.07 13.89 -1.42
C ALA A 206 -18.45 12.51 -1.60
N PHE A 207 -18.61 11.69 -0.56
CA PHE A 207 -18.22 10.29 -0.53
C PHE A 207 -19.41 9.44 -0.98
N PHE A 208 -19.23 8.58 -1.98
CA PHE A 208 -20.27 7.74 -2.57
C PHE A 208 -20.06 6.26 -2.26
N ARG A 209 -21.16 5.50 -2.30
CA ARG A 209 -21.18 4.04 -2.44
C ARG A 209 -22.07 3.67 -3.63
N GLY A 210 -21.45 3.29 -4.74
CA GLY A 210 -22.08 3.25 -6.06
C GLY A 210 -22.44 4.66 -6.51
N ASN A 211 -23.66 4.85 -7.02
CA ASN A 211 -24.12 6.17 -7.47
C ASN A 211 -24.76 7.02 -6.37
N THR A 212 -24.82 6.53 -5.12
CA THR A 212 -25.56 7.21 -4.03
C THR A 212 -24.59 7.81 -3.02
N ALA A 213 -24.80 9.07 -2.66
CA ALA A 213 -24.05 9.76 -1.63
C ALA A 213 -24.15 8.99 -0.30
N PHE A 214 -22.99 8.69 0.26
CA PHE A 214 -22.80 8.09 1.58
C PHE A 214 -22.55 9.15 2.63
N LYS A 215 -21.66 10.11 2.35
CA LYS A 215 -21.43 11.32 3.14
C LYS A 215 -21.26 12.52 2.21
N GLN A 216 -21.65 13.71 2.66
CA GLN A 216 -21.67 14.92 1.85
C GLN A 216 -21.28 16.15 2.68
N SER A 217 -20.37 16.94 2.13
CA SER A 217 -19.96 18.25 2.65
C SER A 217 -21.16 19.16 2.87
N GLY A 218 -21.15 19.89 3.98
CA GLY A 218 -22.17 20.81 4.46
C GLY A 218 -23.55 20.20 4.74
N VAL A 219 -23.65 18.87 4.77
CA VAL A 219 -24.93 18.15 4.93
C VAL A 219 -24.84 17.04 5.96
N SER A 220 -23.84 16.16 5.83
CA SER A 220 -23.71 15.00 6.71
C SER A 220 -23.19 15.43 8.08
N ALA A 221 -23.89 15.05 9.13
CA ALA A 221 -23.45 15.28 10.50
C ALA A 221 -22.28 14.35 10.87
N ILE A 222 -21.38 14.87 11.71
CA ILE A 222 -20.33 14.11 12.40
C ILE A 222 -20.30 14.57 13.87
N ARG A 223 -20.75 13.68 14.77
CA ARG A 223 -21.08 14.02 16.16
C ARG A 223 -22.06 15.21 16.25
N THR A 224 -21.61 16.34 16.80
CA THR A 224 -22.39 17.58 16.98
C THR A 224 -22.13 18.61 15.89
N GLU A 225 -21.29 18.28 14.92
CA GLU A 225 -20.84 19.15 13.84
C GLU A 225 -21.31 18.59 12.50
N ILE A 226 -20.94 19.28 11.42
CA ILE A 226 -21.24 18.92 10.04
C ILE A 226 -19.89 18.84 9.32
N TRP A 227 -19.72 17.87 8.43
CA TRP A 227 -18.55 17.84 7.55
C TRP A 227 -18.51 19.09 6.69
N ASP A 228 -17.40 19.83 6.66
CA ASP A 228 -17.18 20.91 5.70
C ASP A 228 -16.48 20.38 4.43
N ASN A 229 -15.53 19.45 4.59
CA ASN A 229 -14.78 18.86 3.50
C ASN A 229 -14.45 17.38 3.74
N PHE A 230 -14.11 16.65 2.68
CA PHE A 230 -13.41 15.37 2.76
C PHE A 230 -12.11 15.49 1.98
N ASP A 231 -11.03 14.98 2.54
CA ASP A 231 -9.77 14.88 1.81
C ASP A 231 -9.93 13.90 0.66
N TYR A 232 -9.62 14.38 -0.54
CA TYR A 232 -9.86 13.67 -1.79
C TYR A 232 -9.14 12.32 -1.86
N ASP A 233 -7.97 12.23 -1.21
CA ASP A 233 -7.04 11.11 -1.30
C ASP A 233 -6.95 10.27 0.00
N ASP A 234 -7.67 10.66 1.07
CA ASP A 234 -7.60 10.05 2.40
C ASP A 234 -8.98 9.57 2.90
N CYS A 235 -9.67 8.83 2.03
CA CYS A 235 -10.91 8.11 2.38
C CYS A 235 -10.79 6.63 2.03
N GLY A 236 -11.50 5.77 2.76
CA GLY A 236 -11.46 4.33 2.50
C GLY A 236 -12.41 3.52 3.35
N GLY A 237 -12.30 2.19 3.26
CA GLY A 237 -13.10 1.28 4.06
C GLY A 237 -12.85 -0.18 3.72
N THR A 238 -13.59 -1.06 4.39
CA THR A 238 -13.46 -2.50 4.23
C THR A 238 -14.32 -3.02 3.08
N PRO A 239 -13.91 -4.10 2.38
CA PRO A 239 -14.71 -4.71 1.32
C PRO A 239 -16.11 -5.16 1.76
N ASP A 240 -16.27 -5.64 2.99
CA ASP A 240 -17.58 -6.01 3.53
C ASP A 240 -18.52 -4.81 3.78
N GLY A 241 -17.99 -3.58 3.67
CA GLY A 241 -18.69 -2.32 3.87
C GLY A 241 -19.07 -2.02 5.32
N LEU A 242 -18.59 -2.82 6.27
CA LEU A 242 -18.85 -2.66 7.71
C LEU A 242 -18.06 -1.51 8.32
N HIS A 243 -16.83 -1.29 7.86
CA HIS A 243 -15.95 -0.24 8.35
C HIS A 243 -15.60 0.78 7.26
N TRP A 244 -15.41 2.02 7.66
CA TRP A 244 -14.94 3.09 6.77
C TRP A 244 -14.20 4.18 7.54
N PHE A 245 -13.37 4.93 6.83
CA PHE A 245 -12.75 6.14 7.34
C PHE A 245 -12.82 7.29 6.34
N ALA A 246 -12.74 8.51 6.87
CA ALA A 246 -12.51 9.71 6.08
C ALA A 246 -11.74 10.72 6.93
N LYS A 247 -10.71 11.32 6.32
CA LYS A 247 -10.07 12.54 6.81
C LYS A 247 -10.77 13.77 6.20
N GLY A 248 -10.80 14.88 6.94
CA GLY A 248 -11.21 16.17 6.42
C GLY A 248 -11.65 17.11 7.52
N ASP A 249 -12.28 18.21 7.12
CA ASP A 249 -12.66 19.29 8.03
C ASP A 249 -14.13 19.25 8.43
N THR A 250 -14.45 19.78 9.60
CA THR A 250 -15.82 20.09 10.02
C THR A 250 -16.15 21.57 9.83
N GLU A 251 -17.44 21.95 9.87
CA GLU A 251 -17.89 23.35 9.85
C GLU A 251 -17.61 24.09 11.18
N ASN A 252 -16.66 23.62 12.01
CA ASN A 252 -16.34 24.27 13.27
C ASN A 252 -15.75 25.67 13.00
N PRO A 253 -16.25 26.74 13.66
CA PRO A 253 -15.74 28.09 13.42
C PRO A 253 -14.31 28.31 13.92
N SER A 254 -13.77 27.40 14.75
CA SER A 254 -12.39 27.41 15.21
C SER A 254 -11.55 26.50 14.32
N THR A 255 -10.79 27.10 13.40
CA THR A 255 -9.91 26.40 12.45
C THR A 255 -8.63 25.81 13.07
N ALA A 256 -8.73 25.39 14.32
CA ALA A 256 -7.64 24.82 15.11
C ALA A 256 -8.07 23.50 15.77
N ILE A 257 -9.29 23.05 15.45
CA ILE A 257 -9.97 21.85 15.95
C ILE A 257 -10.95 21.28 14.91
N ASP A 258 -10.90 21.76 13.66
CA ASP A 258 -11.82 21.37 12.58
C ASP A 258 -11.29 20.21 11.75
N ASP A 259 -9.96 20.03 11.64
CA ASP A 259 -9.38 18.84 10.99
C ASP A 259 -9.57 17.59 11.86
N ILE A 260 -10.11 16.53 11.26
CA ILE A 260 -10.48 15.29 11.91
C ILE A 260 -10.16 14.06 11.07
N LEU A 261 -9.91 12.95 11.76
CA LEU A 261 -10.10 11.61 11.21
C LEU A 261 -11.35 10.98 11.81
N ALA A 262 -12.27 10.56 10.95
CA ALA A 262 -13.43 9.78 11.35
C ALA A 262 -13.25 8.31 10.96
N VAL A 263 -13.61 7.40 11.88
CA VAL A 263 -13.77 5.97 11.63
C VAL A 263 -15.17 5.58 12.14
N ASP A 264 -16.00 4.99 11.29
CA ASP A 264 -17.35 4.53 11.64
C ASP A 264 -18.22 5.58 12.34
N ASP A 265 -18.29 6.78 11.76
CA ASP A 265 -19.01 7.93 12.32
C ASP A 265 -18.49 8.42 13.70
N GLN A 266 -17.32 7.96 14.13
CA GLN A 266 -16.62 8.46 15.31
C GLN A 266 -15.40 9.27 14.91
N ILE A 267 -15.27 10.49 15.44
CA ILE A 267 -14.02 11.25 15.37
C ILE A 267 -12.99 10.55 16.28
N VAL A 268 -12.00 9.91 15.68
CA VAL A 268 -10.95 9.17 16.37
C VAL A 268 -9.68 10.00 16.59
N LEU A 269 -9.43 10.97 15.71
CA LEU A 269 -8.39 11.99 15.86
C LEU A 269 -8.99 13.36 15.53
N GLN A 270 -8.51 14.40 16.21
CA GLN A 270 -8.98 15.77 16.04
C GLN A 270 -7.83 16.73 16.34
N GLU A 271 -7.66 17.75 15.51
CA GLU A 271 -6.64 18.78 15.69
C GLU A 271 -6.68 19.38 17.10
N GLY A 272 -5.51 19.62 17.67
CA GLY A 272 -5.32 20.15 19.01
C GLY A 272 -5.69 19.17 20.14
N SER A 273 -6.16 17.96 19.82
CA SER A 273 -6.50 16.93 20.80
C SER A 273 -5.44 15.83 20.89
N PRO A 274 -5.33 15.11 22.02
CA PRO A 274 -4.42 13.98 22.14
C PRO A 274 -4.64 12.91 21.07
N VAL A 275 -3.56 12.41 20.47
CA VAL A 275 -3.60 11.37 19.40
C VAL A 275 -4.01 9.98 19.92
N ALA A 276 -3.99 9.78 21.23
CA ALA A 276 -4.43 8.55 21.90
C ALA A 276 -4.92 8.86 23.32
N PRO A 277 -5.81 8.05 23.91
CA PRO A 277 -6.28 8.23 25.28
C PRO A 277 -5.12 8.31 26.28
N GLY A 278 -4.98 9.45 26.96
CA GLY A 278 -3.94 9.68 27.97
C GLY A 278 -2.57 10.08 27.40
N SER A 279 -2.42 10.19 26.08
CA SER A 279 -1.22 10.74 25.45
C SER A 279 -1.07 12.25 25.73
N THR A 280 0.17 12.71 25.79
CA THR A 280 0.50 14.15 25.81
C THR A 280 0.79 14.70 24.41
N VAL A 281 0.96 13.82 23.42
CA VAL A 281 1.12 14.20 22.00
C VAL A 281 -0.24 14.60 21.46
N THR A 282 -0.34 15.80 20.89
CA THR A 282 -1.55 16.31 20.27
C THR A 282 -1.41 16.35 18.76
N MET A 283 -2.49 16.05 18.04
CA MET A 283 -2.53 16.11 16.59
C MET A 283 -2.42 17.57 16.10
N ALA A 284 -1.53 17.84 15.15
CA ALA A 284 -1.55 19.05 14.33
C ALA A 284 -2.06 18.74 12.92
N ALA A 285 -1.44 17.78 12.23
CA ALA A 285 -1.91 17.31 10.93
C ALA A 285 -1.90 15.78 10.84
N ILE A 286 -2.65 15.27 9.87
CA ILE A 286 -2.63 13.87 9.46
C ILE A 286 -1.99 13.77 8.08
N PHE A 287 -0.95 12.95 7.96
CA PHE A 287 -0.21 12.76 6.71
C PHE A 287 -0.66 11.54 5.92
N PHE A 288 -1.18 10.51 6.59
CA PHE A 288 -1.59 9.28 5.94
C PHE A 288 -2.49 8.44 6.85
N THR A 289 -3.54 7.85 6.27
CA THR A 289 -4.37 6.83 6.93
C THR A 289 -4.55 5.60 6.04
N ARG A 290 -4.49 4.41 6.63
CA ARG A 290 -4.84 3.14 5.98
C ARG A 290 -5.74 2.30 6.87
N MET A 291 -6.64 1.55 6.25
CA MET A 291 -7.50 0.55 6.91
C MET A 291 -7.31 -0.82 6.25
N LEU A 292 -7.19 -1.87 7.06
CA LEU A 292 -7.15 -3.27 6.61
C LEU A 292 -8.57 -3.82 6.49
N SER A 293 -8.73 -4.97 5.84
CA SER A 293 -10.06 -5.58 5.61
C SER A 293 -10.79 -6.00 6.90
N ASP A 294 -10.10 -6.11 8.03
CA ASP A 294 -10.69 -6.42 9.33
C ASP A 294 -11.11 -5.16 10.13
N GLY A 295 -10.98 -3.97 9.53
CA GLY A 295 -11.29 -2.69 10.15
C GLY A 295 -10.15 -2.10 11.01
N THR A 296 -9.02 -2.81 11.16
CA THR A 296 -7.82 -2.25 11.80
C THR A 296 -7.32 -1.05 10.98
N TRP A 297 -7.13 0.10 11.63
CA TRP A 297 -6.62 1.30 10.97
C TRP A 297 -5.30 1.78 11.57
N PHE A 298 -4.51 2.40 10.70
CA PHE A 298 -3.17 2.94 10.94
C PHE A 298 -3.16 4.38 10.46
N CYS A 299 -2.66 5.29 11.29
CA CYS A 299 -2.58 6.71 10.97
C CYS A 299 -1.23 7.27 11.43
N ARG A 300 -0.63 8.15 10.63
CA ARG A 300 0.54 8.95 11.02
C ARG A 300 0.33 10.43 10.73
N GLY A 301 1.05 11.27 11.46
CA GLY A 301 1.00 12.72 11.35
C GLY A 301 2.00 13.38 12.29
N ASP A 302 1.84 14.68 12.51
CA ASP A 302 2.73 15.51 13.32
C ASP A 302 2.00 16.21 14.48
N ASP A 303 2.78 16.68 15.44
CA ASP A 303 2.33 17.56 16.51
C ASP A 303 2.67 19.03 16.19
N PRO A 304 2.20 20.02 16.97
CA PRO A 304 2.45 21.43 16.70
C PRO A 304 3.92 21.89 16.77
N LEU A 305 4.84 20.98 17.10
CA LEU A 305 6.29 21.20 17.12
C LEU A 305 6.99 20.44 15.98
N ASP A 306 6.22 19.96 15.00
CA ASP A 306 6.67 19.13 13.87
C ASP A 306 7.30 17.79 14.33
N ASN A 307 6.92 17.27 15.53
CA ASN A 307 7.29 15.91 15.91
C ASN A 307 6.26 14.91 15.41
N ASP A 308 6.73 13.81 14.85
CA ASP A 308 5.86 12.81 14.25
C ASP A 308 5.32 11.79 15.26
N TRP A 309 4.16 11.24 14.94
CA TRP A 309 3.49 10.19 15.70
C TRP A 309 2.84 9.16 14.77
N ALA A 310 2.68 7.94 15.28
CA ALA A 310 2.02 6.84 14.60
C ALA A 310 1.03 6.13 15.55
N VAL A 311 -0.22 6.00 15.12
CA VAL A 311 -1.33 5.47 15.91
C VAL A 311 -2.01 4.31 15.18
N ARG A 312 -2.29 3.23 15.91
CA ARG A 312 -3.13 2.12 15.45
C ARG A 312 -4.36 1.99 16.33
N ASN A 313 -5.56 1.99 15.77
CA ASN A 313 -6.80 1.80 16.52
C ASN A 313 -6.92 2.70 17.78
N GLY A 314 -6.38 3.91 17.73
CA GLY A 314 -6.37 4.88 18.83
C GLY A 314 -5.29 4.66 19.90
N GLU A 315 -4.36 3.72 19.68
CA GLU A 315 -3.19 3.49 20.50
C GLU A 315 -1.95 4.13 19.84
N LEU A 316 -1.23 4.98 20.60
CA LEU A 316 0.04 5.55 20.16
C LEU A 316 1.13 4.48 20.19
N LEU A 317 1.67 4.12 19.02
CA LEU A 317 2.67 3.07 18.87
C LEU A 317 4.10 3.60 18.78
N ALA A 318 4.28 4.78 18.19
CA ALA A 318 5.58 5.44 18.08
C ALA A 318 5.41 6.95 17.98
N LYS A 319 6.44 7.67 18.42
CA LYS A 319 6.60 9.11 18.22
C LYS A 319 8.09 9.49 18.18
N THR A 320 8.39 10.69 17.72
CA THR A 320 9.75 11.25 17.76
C THR A 320 10.39 11.11 19.14
N GLY A 321 11.65 10.64 19.14
CA GLY A 321 12.45 10.40 20.32
C GLY A 321 12.15 9.09 21.06
N ASP A 322 11.19 8.27 20.63
CA ASP A 322 11.02 6.92 21.18
C ASP A 322 12.18 6.01 20.74
N LEU A 323 12.58 5.10 21.63
CA LEU A 323 13.65 4.14 21.36
C LEU A 323 13.20 3.09 20.34
N ILE A 324 14.05 2.80 19.37
CA ILE A 324 13.87 1.75 18.36
C ILE A 324 14.63 0.49 18.80
N ALA A 325 15.96 0.54 18.72
CA ALA A 325 16.83 -0.61 18.99
C ALA A 325 18.20 -0.13 19.49
N GLY A 326 18.77 -0.86 20.46
CA GLY A 326 20.03 -0.45 21.09
C GLY A 326 19.88 0.91 21.79
N ASP A 327 20.57 1.92 21.28
CA ASP A 327 20.50 3.32 21.73
C ASP A 327 19.92 4.26 20.64
N GLU A 328 19.43 3.73 19.51
CA GLU A 328 18.90 4.49 18.36
C GLU A 328 17.41 4.85 18.58
N HIS A 329 17.06 6.12 18.40
CA HIS A 329 15.72 6.67 18.60
C HIS A 329 15.14 7.24 17.30
N TRP A 330 13.81 7.33 17.25
CA TRP A 330 13.11 7.98 16.15
C TRP A 330 13.45 9.47 16.03
N GLY A 331 13.66 9.93 14.80
CA GLY A 331 13.67 11.33 14.43
C GLY A 331 12.27 11.90 14.28
N ASP A 332 12.19 13.04 13.61
CA ASP A 332 11.01 13.88 13.36
C ASP A 332 10.40 13.69 11.95
N SER A 333 10.65 12.55 11.31
CA SER A 333 10.14 12.26 9.97
C SER A 333 9.77 10.78 9.79
N PHE A 334 8.48 10.50 9.79
CA PHE A 334 7.87 9.21 9.45
C PHE A 334 7.32 9.27 8.02
N GLY A 335 7.87 8.48 7.10
CA GLY A 335 7.47 8.51 5.68
C GLY A 335 6.41 7.49 5.30
N ALA A 336 6.29 6.37 6.01
CA ALA A 336 5.32 5.33 5.68
C ALA A 336 4.91 4.52 6.92
N PHE A 337 3.63 4.12 6.98
CA PHE A 337 3.12 3.34 8.12
C PHE A 337 2.07 2.33 7.66
N THR A 338 2.23 1.07 8.03
CA THR A 338 1.34 -0.02 7.64
C THR A 338 1.33 -1.14 8.68
N GLY A 339 0.50 -2.15 8.45
CA GLY A 339 0.51 -3.38 9.23
C GLY A 339 -0.35 -4.46 8.59
N ASN A 340 -0.53 -5.57 9.29
CA ASN A 340 -1.26 -6.73 8.82
C ASN A 340 -2.32 -7.19 9.85
N ARG A 341 -3.14 -8.18 9.47
CA ARG A 341 -4.26 -8.69 10.28
C ARG A 341 -3.80 -9.65 11.38
N VAL A 342 -2.57 -10.15 11.30
CA VAL A 342 -1.97 -10.98 12.36
C VAL A 342 -1.39 -10.15 13.50
N GLY A 343 -1.34 -8.82 13.36
CA GLY A 343 -1.02 -7.90 14.43
C GLY A 343 0.32 -7.18 14.30
N ASP A 344 1.10 -7.51 13.28
CA ASP A 344 2.37 -6.85 13.01
C ASP A 344 2.16 -5.49 12.34
N TRP A 345 3.12 -4.59 12.54
CA TRP A 345 3.14 -3.27 11.92
C TRP A 345 4.55 -2.84 11.54
N LEU A 346 4.63 -2.02 10.49
CA LEU A 346 5.86 -1.45 9.97
C LEU A 346 5.76 0.07 9.94
N LEU A 347 6.81 0.73 10.42
CA LEU A 347 6.99 2.17 10.33
C LEU A 347 8.34 2.46 9.66
N ALA A 348 8.32 3.33 8.65
CA ALA A 348 9.52 3.85 8.01
C ALA A 348 9.74 5.31 8.41
N GLY A 349 10.95 5.67 8.80
CA GLY A 349 11.26 7.02 9.23
C GLY A 349 12.74 7.25 9.51
N ASN A 350 13.11 8.52 9.70
CA ASN A 350 14.45 8.90 10.10
C ASN A 350 14.73 8.60 11.58
N THR A 351 16.00 8.57 11.96
CA THR A 351 16.46 8.26 13.32
C THR A 351 17.54 9.24 13.78
N ASP A 352 17.96 9.13 15.03
CA ASP A 352 19.10 9.87 15.58
C ASP A 352 20.47 9.21 15.28
N ASN A 353 20.52 8.27 14.34
CA ASN A 353 21.76 7.63 13.94
C ASN A 353 22.76 8.69 13.41
N PRO A 354 24.00 8.74 13.93
CA PRO A 354 24.96 9.76 13.50
C PRO A 354 25.50 9.56 12.08
N ASP A 355 25.33 8.36 11.50
CA ASP A 355 25.63 8.10 10.11
C ASP A 355 24.42 8.45 9.23
N THR A 356 24.50 9.62 8.57
CA THR A 356 23.43 10.17 7.72
C THR A 356 23.22 9.41 6.41
N THR A 357 23.91 8.28 6.21
CA THR A 357 23.66 7.38 5.09
C THR A 357 22.85 6.16 5.51
N GLN A 358 22.46 6.13 6.78
CA GLN A 358 21.95 5.00 7.54
C GLN A 358 20.93 5.46 8.60
N ASP A 359 20.53 6.72 8.59
CA ASP A 359 19.62 7.37 9.55
C ASP A 359 18.16 7.30 9.09
N TYR A 360 17.84 6.40 8.17
CA TYR A 360 16.46 6.07 7.78
C TYR A 360 16.25 4.57 7.78
N VAL A 361 15.22 4.13 8.49
CA VAL A 361 14.98 2.71 8.81
C VAL A 361 13.53 2.32 8.55
N LEU A 362 13.33 1.03 8.28
CA LEU A 362 12.06 0.34 8.31
C LEU A 362 12.03 -0.57 9.55
N VAL A 363 11.07 -0.35 10.44
CA VAL A 363 11.01 -0.99 11.76
C VAL A 363 9.74 -1.82 11.91
N LEU A 364 9.93 -3.10 12.23
CA LEU A 364 8.88 -4.03 12.62
C LEU A 364 8.58 -3.91 14.11
N ASN A 365 7.29 -3.73 14.42
CA ASN A 365 6.73 -3.75 15.77
C ASN A 365 7.44 -2.81 16.77
N GLY A 366 7.99 -1.71 16.26
CA GLY A 366 8.64 -0.65 17.04
C GLY A 366 9.99 -1.01 17.64
N ASN A 367 10.53 -2.20 17.41
CA ASN A 367 11.74 -2.65 18.10
C ASN A 367 12.77 -3.41 17.24
N ARG A 368 12.45 -3.71 15.98
CA ARG A 368 13.33 -4.47 15.08
C ARG A 368 13.47 -3.76 13.75
N ILE A 369 14.66 -3.25 13.46
CA ILE A 369 15.00 -2.75 12.12
C ILE A 369 15.06 -3.96 11.17
N VAL A 370 14.31 -3.89 10.08
CA VAL A 370 14.23 -4.96 9.06
C VAL A 370 14.79 -4.55 7.70
N ALA A 371 14.86 -3.25 7.43
CA ALA A 371 15.59 -2.67 6.31
C ALA A 371 16.05 -1.26 6.69
N ARG A 372 17.07 -0.77 6.01
CA ARG A 372 17.74 0.49 6.31
C ARG A 372 18.33 1.09 5.03
N GLU A 373 18.46 2.41 5.00
CA GLU A 373 19.31 3.05 3.99
C GLU A 373 20.71 2.44 3.99
N ASN A 374 21.25 2.21 2.80
CA ASN A 374 22.51 1.52 2.57
C ASN A 374 22.50 -0.01 2.79
N ASP A 375 21.36 -0.63 3.09
CA ASP A 375 21.25 -2.09 3.00
C ASP A 375 21.37 -2.52 1.54
N ALA A 376 22.09 -3.63 1.32
CA ALA A 376 22.30 -4.20 -0.01
C ALA A 376 21.01 -4.85 -0.54
N VAL A 377 20.84 -4.79 -1.85
CA VAL A 377 19.69 -5.32 -2.59
C VAL A 377 20.18 -6.38 -3.56
N ASP A 378 19.49 -7.53 -3.58
CA ASP A 378 19.61 -8.57 -4.61
C ASP A 378 18.85 -8.08 -5.85
N LEU A 379 19.58 -7.46 -6.76
CA LEU A 379 19.06 -6.78 -7.94
C LEU A 379 18.78 -7.77 -9.07
N ASP A 380 19.62 -8.78 -9.25
CA ASP A 380 19.48 -9.77 -10.33
C ASP A 380 18.66 -11.02 -9.94
N GLY A 381 18.39 -11.19 -8.64
CA GLY A 381 17.52 -12.23 -8.09
C GLY A 381 18.21 -13.59 -7.96
N ASP A 382 19.54 -13.64 -7.94
CA ASP A 382 20.30 -14.88 -7.79
C ASP A 382 20.52 -15.31 -6.32
N GLY A 383 20.16 -14.43 -5.37
CA GLY A 383 20.22 -14.66 -3.93
C GLY A 383 21.52 -14.18 -3.27
N ASP A 384 22.50 -13.74 -4.04
CA ASP A 384 23.72 -13.10 -3.54
C ASP A 384 23.56 -11.57 -3.51
N LEU A 385 24.28 -10.89 -2.61
CA LEU A 385 24.21 -9.42 -2.43
C LEU A 385 25.47 -8.76 -3.03
N ASP A 386 25.75 -9.00 -4.31
CA ASP A 386 26.98 -8.55 -4.99
C ASP A 386 26.75 -7.59 -6.17
N ASP A 387 25.52 -7.09 -6.33
CA ASP A 387 25.09 -6.23 -7.44
C ASP A 387 25.57 -4.77 -7.42
N ASP A 388 26.29 -4.36 -6.37
CA ASP A 388 26.62 -2.93 -6.13
C ASP A 388 25.35 -2.04 -6.10
N ALA A 389 24.26 -2.56 -5.52
CA ALA A 389 22.97 -1.89 -5.38
C ALA A 389 22.54 -1.81 -3.90
N TYR A 390 22.19 -0.61 -3.46
CA TYR A 390 21.85 -0.31 -2.07
C TYR A 390 20.63 0.60 -1.99
N ILE A 391 19.83 0.46 -0.93
CA ILE A 391 18.71 1.38 -0.67
C ILE A 391 19.27 2.80 -0.48
N ALA A 392 18.78 3.74 -1.28
CA ALA A 392 19.11 5.15 -1.16
C ALA A 392 18.08 5.92 -0.34
N SER A 393 16.80 5.60 -0.50
CA SER A 393 15.68 6.18 0.24
C SER A 393 14.41 5.35 0.04
N PHE A 394 13.49 5.40 0.99
CA PHE A 394 12.17 4.76 0.89
C PHE A 394 11.15 5.74 0.31
N GLN A 395 10.28 5.27 -0.59
CA GLN A 395 9.19 6.08 -1.10
C GLN A 395 8.08 6.22 -0.03
N PRO A 396 7.55 7.44 0.22
CA PRO A 396 6.48 7.63 1.19
C PRO A 396 5.20 6.88 0.82
N ASN A 397 4.49 6.34 1.81
CA ASN A 397 3.17 5.68 1.69
C ASN A 397 3.08 4.40 0.83
N ASP A 398 4.05 4.12 -0.04
CA ASP A 398 4.13 2.91 -0.87
C ASP A 398 4.81 1.74 -0.14
N LEU A 399 4.33 1.42 1.07
CA LEU A 399 4.81 0.34 1.92
C LEU A 399 3.65 -0.56 2.34
N TYR A 400 3.75 -1.86 2.12
CA TYR A 400 2.71 -2.85 2.46
C TYR A 400 3.30 -4.03 3.21
N LEU A 401 2.59 -4.50 4.23
CA LEU A 401 2.90 -5.72 4.97
C LEU A 401 1.75 -6.71 4.81
N THR A 402 2.02 -7.88 4.25
CA THR A 402 1.04 -8.96 4.17
C THR A 402 0.95 -9.73 5.48
N ASP A 403 -0.13 -10.49 5.68
CA ASP A 403 -0.29 -11.39 6.84
C ASP A 403 0.77 -12.50 6.87
N ASP A 404 1.29 -12.81 5.70
CA ASP A 404 2.32 -13.80 5.45
C ASP A 404 3.73 -13.21 5.67
N ARG A 405 3.80 -11.97 6.20
CA ARG A 405 5.02 -11.22 6.55
C ARG A 405 5.95 -10.94 5.38
N THR A 406 5.39 -10.84 4.18
CA THR A 406 6.05 -10.26 3.02
C THR A 406 5.86 -8.74 3.03
N VAL A 407 6.95 -8.01 2.90
CA VAL A 407 6.94 -6.56 2.70
C VAL A 407 7.06 -6.27 1.22
N TYR A 408 6.22 -5.39 0.71
CA TYR A 408 6.30 -4.82 -0.62
C TYR A 408 6.48 -3.31 -0.48
N PHE A 409 7.49 -2.74 -1.16
CA PHE A 409 7.74 -1.30 -1.07
C PHE A 409 8.45 -0.73 -2.30
N LEU A 410 8.30 0.58 -2.52
CA LEU A 410 9.09 1.31 -3.51
C LEU A 410 10.27 2.02 -2.82
N ALA A 411 11.44 2.01 -3.46
CA ALA A 411 12.63 2.69 -2.97
C ALA A 411 13.52 3.16 -4.13
N THR A 412 14.27 4.22 -3.89
CA THR A 412 15.36 4.65 -4.78
C THR A 412 16.60 3.82 -4.47
N LEU A 413 17.34 3.39 -5.49
CA LEU A 413 18.60 2.66 -5.36
C LEU A 413 19.82 3.53 -5.70
N ARG A 414 20.95 3.24 -5.06
CA ARG A 414 22.28 3.82 -5.35
C ARG A 414 23.36 2.76 -5.36
N ASN A 415 24.49 3.05 -6.00
CA ASN A 415 25.67 2.20 -5.92
C ASN A 415 26.60 2.57 -4.75
N SER A 416 27.67 1.81 -4.53
CA SER A 416 28.65 2.04 -3.45
C SER A 416 29.41 3.38 -3.57
N GLU A 417 29.42 4.00 -4.75
CA GLU A 417 29.97 5.35 -4.96
C GLU A 417 28.95 6.46 -4.64
N GLY A 418 27.72 6.12 -4.27
CA GLY A 418 26.61 7.05 -4.00
C GLY A 418 25.93 7.58 -5.26
N THR A 419 26.17 6.97 -6.42
CA THR A 419 25.49 7.31 -7.68
C THR A 419 24.10 6.69 -7.70
N ALA A 420 23.07 7.49 -7.95
CA ALA A 420 21.69 6.99 -8.11
C ALA A 420 21.59 6.03 -9.31
N LEU A 421 20.93 4.90 -9.11
CA LEU A 421 20.68 3.88 -10.12
C LEU A 421 19.28 4.03 -10.75
N GLY A 422 18.27 4.39 -9.94
CA GLY A 422 16.87 4.52 -10.32
C GLY A 422 15.96 4.00 -9.21
N ASP A 423 14.64 4.10 -9.36
CA ASP A 423 13.71 3.51 -8.40
C ASP A 423 13.49 2.01 -8.67
N ALA A 424 13.06 1.30 -7.64
CA ALA A 424 12.79 -0.13 -7.66
C ALA A 424 11.56 -0.49 -6.84
N PHE A 425 10.81 -1.45 -7.36
CA PHE A 425 9.77 -2.17 -6.63
C PHE A 425 10.40 -3.38 -5.96
N LEU A 426 10.45 -3.36 -4.64
CA LEU A 426 11.17 -4.30 -3.80
C LEU A 426 10.25 -5.21 -3.01
N ARG A 427 10.77 -6.39 -2.68
CA ARG A 427 10.16 -7.38 -1.81
C ARG A 427 11.13 -7.79 -0.72
N LEU A 428 10.65 -7.92 0.51
CA LEU A 428 11.41 -8.44 1.64
C LEU A 428 10.56 -9.46 2.41
N SER A 429 11.05 -10.69 2.58
CA SER A 429 10.38 -11.67 3.44
C SER A 429 10.88 -11.53 4.88
N LEU A 430 9.98 -11.21 5.81
CA LEU A 430 10.28 -11.18 7.25
C LEU A 430 10.04 -12.53 7.93
N ARG A 431 9.67 -13.56 7.16
CA ARG A 431 9.55 -14.93 7.67
C ARG A 431 10.92 -15.40 8.14
N VAL A 432 10.93 -16.10 9.27
CA VAL A 432 12.16 -16.64 9.84
C VAL A 432 12.36 -18.03 9.29
N ILE A 433 13.53 -18.29 8.69
CA ILE A 433 13.92 -19.64 8.29
C ILE A 433 13.90 -20.56 9.51
N GLY A 434 13.27 -21.72 9.38
CA GLY A 434 13.03 -22.65 10.49
C GLY A 434 11.72 -22.41 11.27
N ASP A 435 10.98 -21.32 11.03
CA ASP A 435 9.67 -21.09 11.66
C ASP A 435 8.58 -21.77 10.84
N LEU A 436 8.42 -23.09 11.03
CA LEU A 436 7.55 -23.93 10.20
C LEU A 436 6.11 -23.97 10.68
N ASN A 437 5.78 -23.38 11.83
CA ASN A 437 4.40 -23.11 12.21
C ASN A 437 3.99 -21.64 11.96
N CYS A 438 4.94 -20.78 11.57
CA CYS A 438 4.76 -19.35 11.29
C CYS A 438 4.21 -18.54 12.47
N ASP A 439 4.58 -18.92 13.71
CA ASP A 439 4.22 -18.17 14.92
C ASP A 439 5.18 -17.00 15.22
N GLY A 440 6.27 -16.88 14.45
CA GLY A 440 7.32 -15.89 14.61
C GLY A 440 8.51 -16.33 15.45
N HIS A 441 8.52 -17.56 15.93
CA HIS A 441 9.57 -18.08 16.79
C HIS A 441 10.03 -19.46 16.33
N VAL A 442 11.30 -19.57 15.94
CA VAL A 442 11.93 -20.89 15.71
C VAL A 442 12.16 -21.56 17.05
N ASN A 443 11.38 -22.61 17.33
CA ASN A 443 11.44 -23.31 18.59
C ASN A 443 10.98 -24.78 18.45
N VAL A 444 10.88 -25.50 19.57
CA VAL A 444 10.52 -26.93 19.58
C VAL A 444 9.16 -27.22 18.91
N PHE A 445 8.26 -26.23 18.85
CA PHE A 445 6.96 -26.34 18.17
C PHE A 445 7.07 -26.33 16.64
N ASP A 446 8.24 -26.04 16.07
CA ASP A 446 8.51 -26.14 14.64
C ASP A 446 8.99 -27.53 14.23
N ILE A 447 9.35 -28.40 15.18
CA ILE A 447 9.87 -29.75 14.87
C ILE A 447 8.83 -30.61 14.16
N ASP A 448 7.62 -30.71 14.71
CA ASP A 448 6.55 -31.50 14.10
C ASP A 448 6.14 -30.94 12.72
N PRO A 449 5.92 -29.62 12.55
CA PRO A 449 5.75 -28.98 11.25
C PRO A 449 6.90 -29.22 10.27
N PHE A 450 8.16 -29.12 10.71
CA PHE A 450 9.35 -29.37 9.88
C PHE A 450 9.40 -30.83 9.39
N VAL A 451 9.17 -31.80 10.28
CA VAL A 451 9.06 -33.21 9.90
C VAL A 451 7.93 -33.40 8.90
N GLN A 452 6.77 -32.76 9.13
CA GLN A 452 5.64 -32.84 8.21
C GLN A 452 5.97 -32.22 6.84
N ALA A 453 6.62 -31.06 6.78
CA ALA A 453 7.08 -30.43 5.54
C ALA A 453 8.02 -31.36 4.77
N LEU A 454 8.92 -32.06 5.48
CA LEU A 454 9.88 -33.00 4.90
C LEU A 454 9.23 -34.30 4.36
N VAL A 455 8.24 -34.85 5.07
CA VAL A 455 7.68 -36.19 4.74
C VAL A 455 6.36 -36.15 3.96
N ASP A 456 5.59 -35.08 4.09
CA ASP A 456 4.28 -34.88 3.47
C ASP A 456 4.04 -33.38 3.18
N PRO A 457 4.70 -32.80 2.16
CA PRO A 457 4.54 -31.39 1.80
C PRO A 457 3.07 -30.99 1.54
N ALA A 458 2.27 -31.90 0.97
CA ALA A 458 0.85 -31.65 0.72
C ALA A 458 0.05 -31.61 2.04
N GLY A 459 0.36 -32.51 2.98
CA GLY A 459 -0.19 -32.48 4.34
C GLY A 459 0.22 -31.22 5.11
N TYR A 460 1.48 -30.79 4.97
CA TYR A 460 1.98 -29.55 5.57
C TYR A 460 1.21 -28.33 5.03
N ALA A 461 1.10 -28.18 3.71
CA ALA A 461 0.36 -27.08 3.09
C ALA A 461 -1.13 -27.05 3.50
N ALA A 462 -1.73 -28.20 3.79
CA ALA A 462 -3.10 -28.27 4.30
C ALA A 462 -3.22 -27.88 5.79
N ALA A 463 -2.20 -28.18 6.60
CA ALA A 463 -2.17 -27.87 8.03
C ALA A 463 -1.75 -26.41 8.32
N TYR A 464 -0.85 -25.87 7.52
CA TYR A 464 -0.27 -24.54 7.63
C TYR A 464 -0.44 -23.76 6.32
N PRO A 465 -1.69 -23.41 5.93
CA PRO A 465 -1.99 -22.83 4.61
C PRO A 465 -1.36 -21.46 4.34
N HIS A 466 -0.89 -20.78 5.40
CA HIS A 466 -0.21 -19.48 5.31
C HIS A 466 1.30 -19.60 5.57
N CYS A 467 1.82 -20.80 5.80
CA CYS A 467 3.23 -21.03 6.07
C CYS A 467 3.93 -21.61 4.84
N ASP A 468 5.00 -20.96 4.39
CA ASP A 468 5.78 -21.43 3.26
C ASP A 468 6.62 -22.63 3.68
N TYR A 469 6.45 -23.76 2.99
CA TYR A 469 7.21 -24.97 3.27
C TYR A 469 8.71 -24.77 3.03
N MET A 470 9.10 -23.81 2.17
CA MET A 470 10.49 -23.46 1.92
C MET A 470 11.19 -22.85 3.15
N LEU A 471 10.47 -22.51 4.23
CA LEU A 471 11.13 -22.19 5.50
C LEU A 471 11.87 -23.38 6.11
N ALA A 472 11.60 -24.61 5.64
CA ALA A 472 12.36 -25.81 5.99
C ALA A 472 13.64 -25.97 5.16
N ASP A 473 13.87 -25.18 4.11
CA ASP A 473 15.15 -25.15 3.36
C ASP A 473 16.15 -24.27 4.13
N VAL A 474 16.60 -24.78 5.28
CA VAL A 474 17.43 -24.03 6.22
C VAL A 474 18.89 -23.96 5.76
N ASN A 475 19.27 -24.77 4.75
CA ASN A 475 20.60 -24.71 4.14
C ASN A 475 20.66 -23.84 2.87
N HIS A 476 19.51 -23.38 2.39
CA HIS A 476 19.33 -22.51 1.21
C HIS A 476 19.84 -23.15 -0.10
N ASP A 477 19.73 -24.48 -0.22
CA ASP A 477 20.12 -25.21 -1.44
C ASP A 477 19.00 -25.28 -2.49
N GLY A 478 17.83 -24.71 -2.18
CA GLY A 478 16.66 -24.66 -3.04
C GLY A 478 15.78 -25.91 -2.92
N ALA A 479 16.04 -26.82 -1.98
CA ALA A 479 15.29 -28.06 -1.83
C ALA A 479 15.12 -28.50 -0.37
N VAL A 480 13.87 -28.54 0.12
CA VAL A 480 13.54 -29.14 1.43
C VAL A 480 13.79 -30.65 1.43
N ASN A 481 14.84 -31.08 2.11
CA ASN A 481 15.28 -32.46 2.15
C ASN A 481 16.02 -32.82 3.47
N VAL A 482 16.61 -34.02 3.55
CA VAL A 482 17.26 -34.49 4.79
C VAL A 482 18.52 -33.68 5.16
N PHE A 483 19.08 -32.92 4.22
CA PHE A 483 20.23 -32.04 4.47
C PHE A 483 19.84 -30.77 5.24
N ASP A 484 18.56 -30.49 5.42
CA ASP A 484 18.07 -29.39 6.26
C ASP A 484 17.94 -29.75 7.73
N ILE A 485 17.98 -31.04 8.09
CA ILE A 485 17.77 -31.48 9.48
C ILE A 485 18.84 -30.91 10.41
N ASP A 486 20.12 -31.04 10.05
CA ASP A 486 21.21 -30.59 10.91
C ASP A 486 21.23 -29.06 11.05
N PRO A 487 21.07 -28.26 9.96
CA PRO A 487 20.88 -26.81 10.04
C PRO A 487 19.65 -26.39 10.85
N PHE A 488 18.50 -27.04 10.66
CA PHE A 488 17.28 -26.75 11.42
C PHE A 488 17.47 -26.99 12.93
N VAL A 489 18.14 -28.07 13.30
CA VAL A 489 18.49 -28.34 14.71
C VAL A 489 19.40 -27.24 15.28
N ALA A 490 20.28 -26.64 14.46
CA ALA A 490 21.09 -25.50 14.88
C ALA A 490 20.23 -24.26 15.18
N CYS A 491 19.19 -24.00 14.39
CA CYS A 491 18.25 -22.90 14.65
C CYS A 491 17.46 -23.05 15.96
N LEU A 492 17.25 -24.28 16.44
CA LEU A 492 16.50 -24.54 17.68
C LEU A 492 17.31 -24.30 18.97
N VAL A 493 18.63 -24.11 18.86
CA VAL A 493 19.53 -23.97 20.01
C VAL A 493 20.12 -22.56 20.16
N GLU A 494 19.66 -21.62 19.34
CA GLU A 494 19.87 -20.17 19.47
C GLU A 494 18.78 -19.53 20.32
#